data_AF-A0A7X7WHW2-F1
#
_entry.id   AF-A0A7X7WHW2-F1
#
_cell.length_a   1.000
_cell.length_b   1.000
_cell.length_c   1.000
_cell.angle_alpha   90.00
_cell.angle_beta   90.00
_cell.angle_gamma   90.00
#
_symmetry.space_group_name_H-M   'P 1'
#
loop_
_entity.id
_entity.type
_entity.pdbx_description
1 polymer ?
#
loop_
_entity_poly.entity_id
_entity_poly.type
_entity_poly.pdbx_seq_one_letter_code
_entity_poly.pdbx_strand_id
1 'polypeptide(L)' 'MPYSEKVIDHFMNPRNMGEMEDASVVAEVGSPVCGDMMRLYLKIENDKIVDARFKTFGCAAAI' A
#
# COMPACT_ATOMS: atom_id res chain seq x y z
N MET A 1 15.43 19.31 -0.65
CA MET A 1 14.84 18.20 -1.44
C MET A 1 13.32 18.33 -1.37
N PRO A 2 12.56 18.00 -2.41
CA PRO A 2 11.13 18.33 -2.51
C PRO A 2 10.20 17.48 -1.63
N TYR A 3 10.73 16.52 -0.87
CA TYR A 3 9.94 15.67 0.02
C TYR A 3 10.16 16.04 1.47
N SER A 4 9.05 16.04 2.24
CA SER A 4 9.12 16.22 3.68
C SER A 4 9.81 15.02 4.34
N GLU A 5 10.38 15.24 5.52
CA GLU A 5 10.99 14.16 6.32
C GLU A 5 10.01 13.01 6.57
N LYS A 6 8.71 13.31 6.74
CA LYS A 6 7.66 12.30 6.89
C LYS A 6 7.55 11.38 5.67
N VAL A 7 7.54 11.96 4.47
CA VAL A 7 7.45 11.17 3.23
C VAL A 7 8.69 10.29 3.09
N ILE A 8 9.87 10.84 3.39
CA ILE A 8 11.12 10.08 3.36
C ILE A 8 11.11 8.93 4.37
N ASP A 9 10.59 9.14 5.58
CA ASP A 9 10.47 8.07 6.58
C ASP A 9 9.54 6.95 6.12
N HIS A 10 8.37 7.26 5.55
CA HIS A 10 7.47 6.25 5.01
C HIS A 10 8.07 5.49 3.84
N PHE A 11 8.84 6.16 2.97
CA PHE A 11 9.52 5.53 1.86
C PHE A 11 10.66 4.58 2.33
N MET A 12 11.45 5.02 3.32
CA MET A 12 12.58 4.23 3.84
C MET A 12 12.11 3.11 4.80
N ASN A 13 11.02 3.35 5.53
CA ASN A 13 10.44 2.44 6.52
C ASN A 13 8.93 2.24 6.23
N PRO A 14 8.58 1.58 5.12
CA PRO A 14 7.18 1.41 4.74
C PRO A 14 6.45 0.55 5.76
N ARG A 15 5.40 1.13 6.34
CA ARG A 15 4.54 0.47 7.33
C ARG A 15 3.50 -0.34 6.58
N ASN A 16 3.22 -1.56 7.05
CA ASN A 16 2.17 -2.42 6.47
C ASN A 16 2.43 -2.87 5.01
N MET A 17 3.67 -2.79 4.52
CA MET A 17 4.03 -3.37 3.23
C MET A 17 4.07 -4.90 3.32
N GLY A 18 3.42 -5.56 2.37
CA GLY A 18 3.38 -7.01 2.28
C GLY A 18 2.05 -7.55 1.78
N GLU A 19 1.97 -8.86 1.74
CA GLU A 19 0.74 -9.58 1.39
C GLU A 19 0.03 -10.09 2.64
N MET A 20 -1.24 -10.46 2.48
CA MET A 20 -2.09 -11.04 3.52
C MET A 20 -2.87 -12.20 2.90
N GLU A 21 -2.63 -13.41 3.39
CA GLU A 21 -3.29 -14.62 2.87
C GLU A 21 -4.75 -14.72 3.33
N ASP A 22 -5.06 -14.22 4.53
CA ASP A 22 -6.37 -14.25 5.17
C ASP A 22 -7.16 -12.94 5.01
N ALA A 23 -6.89 -12.20 3.94
CA ALA A 23 -7.60 -10.96 3.63
C ALA A 23 -9.07 -11.23 3.32
N SER A 24 -9.96 -10.41 3.88
CA SER A 24 -11.38 -10.41 3.53
C SER A 24 -11.61 -9.82 2.14
N VAL A 25 -10.80 -8.84 1.75
CA VAL A 25 -10.87 -8.16 0.45
C VAL A 25 -9.46 -7.94 -0.08
N VAL A 26 -9.27 -8.21 -1.37
CA VAL A 26 -8.07 -7.84 -2.14
C VAL A 26 -8.50 -6.99 -3.32
N ALA A 27 -7.89 -5.82 -3.48
CA ALA A 27 -8.15 -4.90 -4.59
C ALA A 27 -6.83 -4.56 -5.28
N GLU A 28 -6.84 -4.49 -6.61
CA GLU A 28 -5.67 -4.11 -7.40
C GLU A 28 -6.05 -2.99 -8.37
N VAL A 29 -5.21 -1.97 -8.42
CA VAL A 29 -5.36 -0.83 -9.33
C VAL A 29 -3.97 -0.49 -9.88
N GLY A 30 -3.90 -0.28 -11.19
CA GLY A 30 -2.69 0.21 -11.85
C GLY A 30 -2.97 1.40 -12.75
N SER A 31 -1.96 2.23 -12.95
CA SER A 31 -1.98 3.35 -13.88
C SER A 31 -1.10 3.05 -15.09
N PRO A 32 -1.67 2.87 -16.29
CA PRO A 32 -0.89 2.61 -17.50
C PRO A 32 -0.03 3.82 -17.94
N VAL A 33 -0.27 5.00 -17.36
CA VAL A 33 0.43 6.25 -17.71
C VAL A 33 1.80 6.34 -17.02
N CYS A 34 1.91 5.88 -15.77
CA CYS A 34 3.16 5.90 -15.00
C CYS A 34 3.72 4.49 -14.74
N GLY A 35 2.96 3.43 -15.01
CA GLY A 35 3.37 2.05 -14.76
C GLY A 35 3.23 1.61 -13.30
N ASP A 36 2.69 2.48 -12.43
CA ASP A 36 2.49 2.15 -11.03
C ASP A 36 1.34 1.13 -10.88
N MET A 37 1.56 0.12 -10.05
CA MET A 37 0.57 -0.88 -9.70
C MET A 37 0.50 -1.03 -8.18
N MET A 38 -0.69 -0.91 -7.61
CA MET A 38 -0.94 -1.06 -6.19
C MET A 38 -1.97 -2.15 -5.95
N ARG A 39 -1.63 -3.06 -5.04
CA ARG A 39 -2.53 -4.08 -4.49
C ARG A 39 -2.74 -3.81 -3.01
N LEU A 40 -4.00 -3.74 -2.60
CA LEU A 40 -4.43 -3.51 -1.23
C LEU A 40 -5.10 -4.78 -0.69
N TYR A 41 -4.76 -5.15 0.53
CA TYR A 41 -5.31 -6.27 1.27
C TYR A 41 -5.99 -5.73 2.54
N LEU A 42 -7.25 -6.04 2.76
CA LEU A 42 -8.01 -5.61 3.92
C LEU A 42 -8.60 -6.82 4.64
N LYS A 43 -8.41 -6.89 5.95
CA LYS A 43 -9.12 -7.81 6.84
C LYS A 43 -10.23 -7.06 7.57
N ILE A 44 -11.46 -7.52 7.43
CA ILE A 44 -12.65 -6.88 7.97
C ILE A 44 -13.34 -7.84 8.93
N GLU A 45 -13.55 -7.40 10.17
CA GLU A 45 -14.27 -8.11 11.20
C GLU A 45 -15.32 -7.19 11.82
N ASN A 46 -16.59 -7.62 11.86
CA ASN A 46 -17.70 -6.85 12.43
C ASN A 46 -17.76 -5.40 11.89
N ASP A 47 -17.70 -5.26 10.56
CA ASP A 47 -17.70 -3.97 9.85
C ASP A 47 -16.53 -3.02 10.20
N LYS A 48 -15.43 -3.55 10.74
CA LYS A 48 -14.20 -2.80 11.02
C LYS A 48 -12.99 -3.40 10.31
N ILE A 49 -12.15 -2.53 9.75
CA ILE A 49 -10.84 -2.92 9.23
C ILE A 49 -9.92 -3.18 10.43
N VAL A 50 -9.49 -4.42 10.60
CA VAL A 50 -8.62 -4.86 11.71
C VAL A 50 -7.17 -5.03 11.28
N ASP A 51 -6.91 -5.27 10.00
CA ASP A 51 -5.57 -5.21 9.40
C ASP A 51 -5.69 -4.70 7.95
N ALA A 52 -4.68 -3.97 7.53
CA ALA A 52 -4.56 -3.44 6.18
C ALA A 52 -3.11 -3.57 5.75
N ARG A 53 -2.89 -4.15 4.56
CA ARG A 53 -1.56 -4.27 3.96
C ARG A 53 -1.60 -3.83 2.51
N PHE A 54 -0.46 -3.42 1.99
CA PHE A 54 -0.33 -3.08 0.59
C PHE A 54 0.94 -3.65 -0.01
N LYS A 55 0.88 -3.87 -1.31
CA LYS A 55 2.04 -4.14 -2.14
C LYS A 55 1.96 -3.22 -3.33
N THR A 56 3.01 -2.45 -3.57
CA THR A 56 3.08 -1.52 -4.69
C THR A 56 4.33 -1.78 -5.49
N PHE A 57 4.25 -1.60 -6.80
CA PHE A 57 5.36 -1.65 -7.74
C PHE A 57 5.30 -0.36 -8.55
N GLY A 58 6.30 0.51 -8.41
CA GLY A 58 6.21 1.85 -8.97
C GLY A 58 7.22 2.85 -8.44
N CYS A 59 6.95 4.14 -8.66
CA CYS A 59 7.77 5.27 -8.21
C CYS A 59 7.81 5.38 -6.68
N ALA A 60 8.86 6.01 -6.13
CA ALA A 60 9.01 6.26 -4.70
C ALA A 60 7.85 7.03 -4.05
N ALA A 61 7.09 7.79 -4.85
CA ALA A 61 5.90 8.50 -4.39
C ALA A 61 4.65 7.60 -4.23
N ALA A 62 4.68 6.38 -4.76
CA ALA A 62 3.60 5.40 -4.65
C ALA A 62 3.68 4.53 -3.38
N ILE A 63 4.75 4.73 -2.58
CA ILE A 63 5.00 4.10 -1.27
C ILE A 63 4.70 5.14 -0.19
#